data_AF-A0A4Y2HA24-F1
#
_entry.id   AF-A0A4Y2HA24-F1
#
_cell.length_a   1.000
_cell.length_b   1.000
_cell.length_c   1.000
_cell.angle_alpha   90.00
_cell.angle_beta   90.00
_cell.angle_gamma   90.00
#
_symmetry.space_group_name_H-M   'P 1'
#
loop_
_entity.id
_entity.type
_entity.pdbx_description
1 polymer ?
#
loop_
_entity_poly.entity_id
_entity_poly.type
_entity_poly.pdbx_seq_one_letter_code
_entity_poly.pdbx_strand_id
1 'polypeptide(L)'
;MQLDAIWWNPTLEIKRSRVRALHRRFQATREQNERLQRKIKYKREYAEYKLMIKKAKRECMIEFLEKITQKNSMGVIKNILKDKRLDIKMALIVQDNGELTRDFADSRDYVLKKHFPMVEEDI
;
A
#
# COMPACT_ATOMS: atom_id res chain seq x y z
N MET A 1 -17.85 4.48 -22.24
CA MET A 1 -17.39 3.25 -21.57
C MET A 1 -17.77 3.37 -20.09
N GLN A 2 -18.81 2.66 -19.66
CA GLN A 2 -19.27 2.73 -18.27
C GLN A 2 -18.20 2.03 -17.44
N LEU A 3 -17.48 2.77 -16.59
CA LEU A 3 -16.52 2.18 -15.67
C LEU A 3 -17.32 1.29 -14.72
N ASP A 4 -17.23 -0.03 -14.91
CA ASP A 4 -17.68 -0.99 -13.92
C ASP A 4 -17.13 -0.55 -12.56
N ALA A 5 -17.96 -0.60 -11.52
CA ALA A 5 -17.61 -0.08 -10.22
C ALA A 5 -16.26 -0.66 -9.74
N ILE A 6 -15.36 0.15 -9.20
CA ILE A 6 -13.95 -0.24 -8.91
C ILE A 6 -13.83 -1.50 -8.02
N TRP A 7 -14.81 -1.72 -7.13
CA TRP A 7 -14.88 -2.89 -6.25
C TRP A 7 -15.49 -4.14 -6.93
N TRP A 8 -15.94 -4.03 -8.18
CA TRP A 8 -16.50 -5.13 -8.96
C TRP A 8 -15.39 -6.06 -9.44
N ASN A 9 -15.61 -7.38 -9.37
CA ASN A 9 -14.63 -8.37 -9.79
C ASN A 9 -15.31 -9.62 -10.38
N PRO A 10 -14.58 -10.45 -11.16
CA PRO A 10 -15.14 -11.63 -11.81
C PRO A 10 -15.81 -12.61 -10.83
N THR A 11 -15.26 -12.76 -9.62
CA THR A 11 -15.83 -13.62 -8.56
C THR A 11 -17.24 -13.16 -8.14
N LEU A 12 -17.45 -11.85 -8.00
CA LEU A 12 -18.76 -11.27 -7.72
C LEU A 12 -19.73 -11.46 -8.88
N GLU A 13 -19.29 -11.36 -10.14
CA GLU A 13 -20.15 -11.59 -11.30
C GLU A 13 -20.57 -13.07 -11.40
N ILE A 14 -19.64 -14.02 -11.15
CA ILE A 14 -19.96 -15.45 -11.08
C ILE A 14 -21.02 -15.71 -9.99
N LYS A 15 -20.81 -15.15 -8.79
CA LYS A 15 -21.78 -15.28 -7.68
C LYS A 15 -23.12 -14.62 -8.00
N ARG A 16 -23.13 -13.43 -8.63
CA ARG A 16 -24.33 -12.73 -9.10
C ARG A 16 -25.10 -13.59 -10.08
N SER A 17 -24.43 -14.18 -11.07
CA SER A 17 -25.03 -15.07 -12.06
C SER A 17 -25.67 -16.30 -11.40
N ARG A 18 -24.97 -16.94 -10.45
CA ARG A 18 -25.48 -18.08 -9.66
C ARG A 18 -26.73 -17.69 -8.86
N VAL A 19 -26.69 -16.57 -8.14
CA VAL A 19 -27.84 -16.05 -7.38
C VAL A 19 -29.03 -15.78 -8.30
N ARG A 20 -28.80 -15.15 -9.46
CA ARG A 20 -29.86 -14.90 -10.46
C ARG A 20 -30.47 -16.18 -11.00
N ALA A 21 -29.65 -17.20 -11.27
CA ALA A 21 -30.14 -18.51 -11.69
C ALA A 21 -31.01 -19.17 -10.60
N LEU A 22 -30.57 -19.12 -9.34
CA LEU A 22 -31.35 -19.64 -8.20
C LEU A 22 -32.67 -18.89 -8.02
N HIS A 23 -32.65 -17.56 -8.14
CA HIS A 23 -33.85 -16.73 -8.04
C HIS A 23 -34.87 -17.08 -9.13
N ARG A 24 -34.41 -17.20 -10.39
CA ARG A 24 -35.26 -17.61 -11.52
C ARG A 24 -35.90 -19.00 -11.29
N ARG A 25 -35.10 -19.98 -10.86
CA ARG A 25 -35.60 -21.33 -10.54
C ARG A 25 -36.63 -21.31 -9.42
N PHE A 26 -36.37 -20.56 -8.34
CA PHE A 26 -37.33 -20.36 -7.25
C PHE A 26 -38.65 -19.77 -7.74
N GLN A 27 -38.62 -18.70 -8.54
CA GLN A 27 -39.83 -18.04 -9.04
C GLN A 27 -40.63 -18.93 -10.00
N ALA A 28 -39.95 -19.73 -10.82
CA ALA A 28 -40.58 -20.65 -11.78
C ALA A 28 -41.22 -21.89 -11.12
N THR A 29 -40.93 -22.17 -9.84
CA THR A 29 -41.42 -23.39 -9.17
C THR A 29 -42.86 -23.21 -8.69
N ARG A 30 -43.74 -24.13 -9.10
CA ARG A 30 -45.16 -24.18 -8.71
C ARG A 30 -45.41 -25.02 -7.46
N GLU A 31 -44.81 -26.20 -7.38
CA GLU A 31 -44.98 -27.13 -6.24
C GLU A 31 -44.40 -26.51 -4.96
N GLN A 32 -45.15 -26.59 -3.87
CA GLN A 32 -44.94 -25.75 -2.69
C GLN A 32 -43.75 -26.19 -1.84
N ASN A 33 -43.51 -27.50 -1.67
CA ASN A 33 -42.39 -28.03 -0.89
C ASN A 33 -41.05 -27.77 -1.58
N GLU A 34 -40.97 -28.06 -2.87
CA GLU A 34 -39.81 -27.81 -3.72
C GLU A 34 -39.54 -26.30 -3.82
N ARG A 35 -40.59 -25.48 -3.90
CA ARG A 35 -40.47 -24.01 -3.86
C ARG A 35 -39.87 -23.55 -2.53
N LEU A 36 -40.25 -24.14 -1.40
CA LEU A 36 -39.68 -23.82 -0.10
C LEU A 36 -38.19 -24.17 -0.04
N GLN A 37 -37.80 -25.37 -0.48
CA GLN A 37 -36.40 -25.80 -0.54
C GLN A 37 -35.55 -24.86 -1.42
N ARG A 38 -36.08 -24.49 -2.61
CA ARG A 38 -35.42 -23.55 -3.51
C ARG A 38 -35.33 -22.14 -2.93
N LYS A 39 -36.35 -21.69 -2.20
CA LYS A 39 -36.35 -20.39 -1.47
C LYS A 39 -35.23 -20.35 -0.44
N ILE A 40 -35.09 -21.40 0.37
CA ILE A 40 -34.02 -21.52 1.38
C ILE A 40 -32.65 -21.43 0.71
N LYS A 41 -32.42 -22.22 -0.34
CA LYS A 41 -31.16 -22.22 -1.09
C LYS A 41 -30.83 -20.86 -1.72
N TYR A 42 -31.81 -20.21 -2.35
CA TYR A 42 -31.65 -18.87 -2.91
C TYR A 42 -31.29 -17.84 -1.83
N LYS A 43 -32.05 -17.80 -0.71
CA LYS A 43 -31.85 -16.82 0.35
C LYS A 43 -30.47 -16.95 1.01
N ARG A 44 -30.00 -18.19 1.21
CA ARG A 44 -28.64 -18.46 1.72
C ARG A 44 -27.56 -17.86 0.80
N GLU A 45 -27.57 -18.24 -0.48
CA GLU A 45 -26.55 -17.75 -1.44
C GLU A 45 -26.66 -16.24 -1.67
N TYR A 46 -27.87 -15.67 -1.61
CA TYR A 46 -28.06 -14.23 -1.71
C TYR A 46 -27.46 -13.48 -0.52
N ALA A 47 -27.59 -14.01 0.70
CA ALA A 47 -26.97 -13.44 1.89
C ALA A 47 -25.44 -13.46 1.79
N GLU A 48 -24.86 -14.58 1.37
CA GLU A 48 -23.42 -14.72 1.11
C GLU A 48 -22.93 -13.70 0.06
N TYR A 49 -23.64 -13.59 -1.08
CA TYR A 49 -23.33 -12.61 -2.12
C TYR A 49 -23.37 -11.17 -1.59
N LYS A 50 -24.37 -10.80 -0.78
CA LYS A 50 -24.42 -9.47 -0.16
C LYS A 50 -23.25 -9.22 0.78
N LEU A 51 -22.82 -10.23 1.55
CA LEU A 51 -21.65 -10.12 2.42
C LEU A 51 -20.38 -9.90 1.60
N MET A 52 -20.21 -10.64 0.49
CA MET A 52 -19.08 -10.47 -0.42
C MET A 52 -19.03 -9.07 -1.04
N ILE A 53 -20.16 -8.50 -1.46
CA ILE A 53 -20.20 -7.10 -1.94
C ILE A 53 -19.72 -6.13 -0.85
N LYS A 54 -20.22 -6.28 0.39
CA LYS A 54 -19.79 -5.41 1.50
C LYS A 54 -18.29 -5.53 1.75
N LYS A 55 -17.75 -6.75 1.70
CA LYS A 55 -16.33 -7.02 1.87
C LYS A 55 -15.50 -6.37 0.76
N ALA A 56 -15.84 -6.61 -0.51
CA ALA A 56 -15.13 -6.04 -1.65
C ALA A 56 -15.13 -4.50 -1.65
N LYS A 57 -16.24 -3.87 -1.26
CA LYS A 57 -16.31 -2.41 -1.10
C LYS A 57 -15.35 -1.89 -0.02
N ARG A 58 -15.26 -2.58 1.12
CA ARG A 58 -14.34 -2.20 2.19
C ARG A 58 -12.88 -2.38 1.78
N GLU A 59 -12.55 -3.52 1.19
CA GLU A 59 -11.19 -3.82 0.72
C GLU A 59 -10.73 -2.81 -0.33
N CYS A 60 -11.58 -2.52 -1.31
CA CYS A 60 -11.30 -1.50 -2.32
C CYS A 60 -11.04 -0.10 -1.69
N MET A 61 -11.81 0.28 -0.67
CA MET A 61 -11.57 1.54 0.05
C MET A 61 -10.24 1.50 0.82
N ILE A 62 -9.92 0.40 1.50
CA ILE A 62 -8.66 0.23 2.22
C ILE A 62 -7.49 0.34 1.25
N GLU A 63 -7.49 -0.41 0.15
CA GLU A 63 -6.44 -0.36 -0.87
C GLU A 63 -6.28 1.05 -1.46
N PHE A 64 -7.38 1.77 -1.66
CA PHE A 64 -7.36 3.15 -2.13
C PHE A 64 -6.67 4.08 -1.11
N LEU A 65 -7.03 3.96 0.17
CA LEU A 65 -6.42 4.75 1.25
C LEU A 65 -4.94 4.40 1.46
N GLU A 66 -4.55 3.14 1.34
CA GLU A 66 -3.15 2.71 1.41
C GLU A 66 -2.33 3.34 0.28
N LYS A 67 -2.86 3.33 -0.95
CA LYS A 67 -2.21 3.99 -2.10
C LYS A 67 -2.03 5.50 -1.89
N ILE A 68 -3.03 6.18 -1.32
CA ILE A 68 -2.92 7.60 -0.96
C ILE A 68 -1.88 7.80 0.13
N THR A 69 -1.91 6.98 1.17
CA THR A 69 -0.99 7.08 2.32
C THR A 69 0.46 6.88 1.88
N GLN A 70 0.72 5.90 1.01
CA GLN A 70 2.04 5.67 0.41
C GLN A 70 2.49 6.83 -0.50
N LYS A 71 1.55 7.45 -1.23
CA LYS A 71 1.86 8.65 -2.03
C LYS A 71 2.17 9.86 -1.14
N ASN A 72 1.47 9.99 -0.01
CA ASN A 72 1.70 11.06 0.96
C ASN A 72 3.01 10.87 1.73
N SER A 73 3.41 9.64 2.06
CA SER A 73 4.73 9.39 2.67
C SER A 73 5.87 9.75 1.72
N MET A 74 5.70 9.58 0.40
CA MET A 74 6.64 10.12 -0.59
C MET A 74 6.68 11.66 -0.56
N GLY A 75 5.53 12.32 -0.36
CA GLY A 75 5.48 13.77 -0.13
C GLY A 75 6.26 14.22 1.11
N VAL A 76 6.16 13.46 2.21
CA VAL A 76 6.94 13.69 3.44
C VAL A 76 8.43 13.49 3.17
N ILE A 77 8.85 12.39 2.53
CA ILE A 77 10.26 12.13 2.17
C ILE A 77 10.79 13.24 1.25
N LYS A 78 10.02 13.67 0.26
CA LYS A 78 10.38 14.76 -0.65
C LYS A 78 10.52 16.08 0.09
N ASN A 79 9.67 16.36 1.07
CA ASN A 79 9.77 17.57 1.89
C ASN A 79 10.98 17.53 2.81
N ILE A 80 11.30 16.36 3.40
CA ILE A 80 12.53 16.14 4.18
C ILE A 80 13.77 16.37 3.30
N LEU A 81 13.81 15.79 2.09
CA LEU A 81 14.93 15.97 1.15
C LEU A 81 15.05 17.41 0.63
N LYS A 82 13.95 18.17 0.58
CA LYS A 82 13.94 19.57 0.18
C LYS A 82 14.26 20.53 1.32
N ASP A 83 14.12 20.09 2.57
CA ASP A 83 14.46 20.91 3.72
C ASP A 83 15.98 21.02 3.83
N LYS A 84 16.51 22.14 3.33
CA LYS A 84 17.93 22.50 3.42
C LYS A 84 18.42 22.65 4.87
N ARG A 85 17.52 22.57 5.87
CA ARG A 85 17.87 22.54 7.30
C ARG A 85 18.35 21.18 7.80
N LEU A 86 18.33 20.15 6.95
CA LEU A 86 19.31 19.07 7.06
C LEU A 86 20.69 19.59 6.64
N ASP A 87 21.14 20.70 7.23
CA ASP A 87 22.52 20.78 7.63
C ASP A 87 22.71 19.55 8.50
N ILE A 88 23.20 18.49 7.87
CA ILE A 88 23.79 17.37 8.57
C ILE A 88 24.83 18.06 9.44
N LYS A 89 24.49 18.36 10.69
CA LYS A 89 25.47 18.68 11.72
C LYS A 89 26.24 17.40 11.91
N MET A 90 27.11 17.09 10.95
CA MET A 90 28.13 16.08 11.07
C MET A 90 28.88 16.51 12.32
N ALA A 91 28.76 15.70 13.36
CA ALA A 91 29.45 15.95 14.61
C ALA A 91 30.93 16.13 14.27
N LEU A 92 31.52 17.23 14.75
CA LEU A 92 32.94 17.49 14.59
C LEU A 92 33.70 16.25 15.08
N ILE A 93 34.67 15.83 14.29
CA ILE A 93 35.43 14.62 14.56
C ILE A 93 36.47 14.92 15.63
N VAL A 94 36.57 14.05 16.63
CA VAL A 94 37.67 14.05 17.61
C VAL A 94 38.88 13.44 16.95
N GLN A 95 39.93 14.23 16.79
CA GLN A 95 41.21 13.82 16.24
C GLN A 95 41.97 12.94 17.25
N ASP A 96 43.03 12.27 16.80
CA ASP A 96 43.83 11.36 17.65
C ASP A 96 44.56 12.10 18.80
N ASN A 97 44.69 13.42 18.72
CA ASN A 97 45.22 14.30 19.77
C ASN A 97 44.16 14.71 20.83
N GLY A 98 42.91 14.26 20.69
CA GLY A 98 41.80 14.59 21.59
C GLY A 98 41.10 15.92 21.29
N GLU A 99 41.54 16.69 20.29
CA GLU A 99 40.89 17.94 19.88
C GLU A 99 39.74 17.69 18.88
N LEU A 100 38.74 18.56 18.90
CA LEU A 100 37.67 18.58 17.90
C LEU A 100 38.11 19.39 16.68
N THR A 101 37.83 18.84 15.50
CA THR A 101 37.89 19.59 14.23
C THR A 101 37.04 20.87 14.31
N ARG A 102 37.45 21.92 13.61
CA ARG A 102 36.87 23.27 13.80
C ARG A 102 35.62 23.50 12.97
N ASP A 103 35.60 22.93 11.79
CA ASP A 103 34.50 23.05 10.84
C ASP A 103 34.39 21.79 9.97
N PHE A 104 33.44 21.85 9.04
CA PHE A 104 33.13 20.75 8.14
C PHE A 104 34.26 20.45 7.14
N ALA A 105 34.94 21.48 6.62
CA ALA A 105 36.02 21.30 5.66
C ALA A 105 37.19 20.57 6.34
N ASP A 106 37.50 20.97 7.57
CA ASP A 106 38.51 20.35 8.43
C ASP A 106 38.17 18.89 8.77
N SER A 107 36.90 18.62 9.14
CA SER A 107 36.40 17.25 9.36
C SER A 107 36.56 16.35 8.14
N ARG A 108 36.17 16.86 6.96
CA ARG A 108 36.27 16.12 5.69
C ARG A 108 37.73 15.80 5.37
N ASP A 109 38.61 16.80 5.44
CA ASP A 109 40.01 16.66 5.04
C ASP A 109 40.75 15.72 5.99
N TYR A 110 40.43 15.74 7.29
CA TYR A 110 40.94 14.78 8.27
C TYR A 110 40.55 13.33 7.92
N VAL A 111 39.28 13.06 7.61
CA VAL A 111 38.81 11.71 7.21
C VAL A 111 39.50 11.24 5.95
N LEU A 112 39.59 12.12 4.94
CA LEU A 112 40.22 11.79 3.67
C LEU A 112 41.70 11.44 3.86
N LYS A 113 42.46 12.24 4.61
CA LYS A 113 43.88 11.98 4.87
C LYS A 113 44.10 10.69 5.68
N LYS A 114 43.21 10.38 6.63
CA LYS A 114 43.32 9.19 7.48
C LYS A 114 43.05 7.89 6.72
N HIS A 115 42.04 7.89 5.84
CA HIS A 115 41.61 6.68 5.12
C HIS A 115 42.21 6.54 3.73
N PHE A 116 42.66 7.65 3.13
CA PHE A 116 43.23 7.71 1.79
C PHE A 116 44.53 8.53 1.85
N PRO A 117 45.61 7.97 2.44
CA PRO A 117 46.91 8.63 2.45
C PRO A 117 47.34 8.87 1.00
N MET A 118 47.75 10.11 0.71
CA MET A 118 48.27 10.48 -0.59
C MET A 118 49.57 9.68 -0.80
N VAL A 119 49.55 8.78 -1.78
CA VAL A 119 50.76 8.11 -2.23
C VAL A 119 51.51 9.13 -3.06
N GLU A 120 52.71 9.52 -2.64
CA GLU A 120 53.60 10.29 -3.51
C GLU A 120 53.84 9.44 -4.76
N GLU A 121 53.47 9.95 -5.94
CA GLU A 121 53.95 9.36 -7.18
C GLU A 121 55.45 9.64 -7.23
N ASP A 122 56.25 8.60 -6.97
CA ASP A 122 57.70 8.60 -7.17
C ASP A 122 57.99 9.04 -8.62
N ILE A 123 58.49 10.26 -8.82
CA ILE A 123 59.10 10.72 -10.08
C ILE A 123 60.60 10.50 -10.01
#